data_AF-A0A926V7N8-F1
#
_entry.id   AF-A0A926V7N8-F1
#
_cell.length_a   1.000
_cell.length_b   1.000
_cell.length_c   1.000
_cell.angle_alpha   90.00
_cell.angle_beta   90.00
_cell.angle_gamma   90.00
#
_symmetry.space_group_name_H-M   'P 1'
#
loop_
_entity.id
_entity.type
_entity.pdbx_description
1 polymer ?
#
loop_
_entity_poly.entity_id
_entity_poly.type
_entity_poly.pdbx_seq_one_letter_code
_entity_poly.pdbx_strand_id
1 'polypeptide(L)' 'MTASAFDTLSHCTLRYKITQHDDGLILYVWEPATLTEARVRPFTFMAKHPIGDKEMAMEILSQYLSTYEG' A
#
# COMPACT_ATOMS: atom_id res chain seq x y z
N MET A 1 36.95 3.19 8.05
CA MET A 1 36.31 3.49 6.74
C MET A 1 34.83 3.23 6.90
N THR A 2 34.03 4.29 6.87
CA THR A 2 32.57 4.29 7.06
C THR A 2 31.90 3.80 5.78
N ALA A 3 31.32 2.59 5.81
CA ALA A 3 30.45 2.11 4.75
C ALA A 3 29.07 2.74 4.93
N SER A 4 28.87 3.87 4.23
CA SER A 4 27.55 4.39 3.89
C SER A 4 27.09 3.63 2.64
N ALA A 5 26.18 2.69 2.81
CA ALA A 5 25.43 2.12 1.71
C ALA A 5 23.98 1.92 2.18
N PHE A 6 23.10 2.63 1.51
CA PHE A 6 21.65 2.61 1.61
C PHE A 6 21.12 1.29 1.03
N ASP A 7 21.66 0.16 1.52
CA ASP A 7 21.45 -1.14 0.93
C ASP A 7 20.04 -1.65 1.26
N THR A 8 19.21 -1.71 0.22
CA THR A 8 18.04 -2.59 0.09
C THR A 8 16.84 -2.33 1.02
N LEU A 9 16.06 -1.28 0.74
CA LEU A 9 14.61 -1.28 1.02
C LEU A 9 13.87 -2.21 0.05
N SER A 10 14.31 -3.47 -0.10
CA SER A 10 13.82 -4.39 -1.14
C SER A 10 12.53 -5.14 -0.76
N HIS A 11 11.84 -4.76 0.32
CA HIS A 11 10.56 -5.38 0.68
C HIS A 11 9.61 -4.36 1.30
N CYS A 12 9.09 -3.42 0.51
CA CYS A 12 7.86 -2.72 0.89
C CYS A 12 6.69 -3.73 0.78
N THR A 13 6.44 -4.49 1.85
CA THR A 13 5.29 -5.40 1.89
C THR A 13 3.99 -4.58 1.94
N LEU A 14 3.36 -4.40 0.78
CA LEU A 14 2.00 -3.84 0.69
C LEU A 14 1.06 -4.75 1.50
N ARG A 15 0.33 -4.17 2.45
CA ARG A 15 -0.68 -4.93 3.22
C ARG A 15 -2.06 -4.52 2.73
N TYR A 16 -2.98 -5.46 2.64
CA TYR A 16 -4.37 -5.17 2.26
C TYR A 16 -5.36 -6.01 3.06
N LYS A 17 -6.61 -5.54 3.11
CA LYS A 17 -7.74 -6.26 3.71
C LYS A 17 -9.02 -5.88 2.97
N ILE A 18 -9.82 -6.87 2.58
CA ILE A 18 -11.17 -6.64 2.06
C ILE A 18 -12.16 -6.96 3.18
N THR A 19 -13.07 -6.05 3.49
CA THR A 19 -14.11 -6.24 4.50
C THR A 19 -15.47 -5.92 3.91
N GLN A 20 -16.45 -6.78 4.13
CA GLN A 20 -17.84 -6.51 3.77
C GLN A 20 -18.52 -5.74 4.91
N HIS A 21 -19.20 -4.65 4.54
CA HIS A 21 -20.00 -3.79 5.41
C HIS A 21 -21.45 -3.79 4.91
N ASP A 22 -22.38 -3.29 5.73
CA ASP A 22 -23.80 -3.22 5.38
C ASP A 22 -24.06 -2.38 4.12
N ASP A 23 -23.20 -1.38 3.87
CA ASP A 23 -23.27 -0.47 2.73
C ASP A 23 -22.44 -0.92 1.51
N GLY A 24 -21.75 -2.07 1.58
CA GLY A 24 -20.93 -2.61 0.48
C GLY A 24 -19.56 -3.15 0.90
N LEU A 25 -18.67 -3.38 -0.06
CA LEU A 25 -17.31 -3.87 0.19
C LEU A 25 -16.35 -2.69 0.41
N ILE A 26 -15.40 -2.84 1.32
CA ILE A 26 -14.31 -1.86 1.51
C ILE A 26 -12.98 -2.59 1.43
N LEU A 27 -12.14 -2.16 0.50
CA LEU A 27 -10.74 -2.53 0.40
C LEU A 27 -9.90 -1.52 1.18
N TYR A 28 -9.17 -2.03 2.15
CA TYR A 28 -8.17 -1.30 2.93
C TYR A 28 -6.80 -1.65 2.38
N VAL A 29 -6.01 -0.65 2.01
CA VAL A 29 -4.62 -0.81 1.55
C VAL A 29 -3.72 0.00 2.47
N TRP A 30 -2.68 -0.63 3.00
CA TRP A 30 -1.66 0.01 3.79
C TRP A 30 -0.41 0.13 2.94
N GLU A 31 -0.12 1.35 2.53
CA GLU A 31 0.99 1.67 1.64
C GLU A 31 2.02 2.56 2.35
N PRO A 32 3.32 2.39 2.03
CA PRO A 32 4.37 3.24 2.58
C PRO A 32 4.15 4.68 2.09
N ALA A 33 4.10 5.63 3.01
CA ALA A 33 4.03 7.03 2.63
C ALA A 33 5.29 7.44 1.88
N THR A 34 5.12 8.17 0.78
CA THR A 34 6.23 8.76 0.04
C THR A 34 7.07 9.62 0.99
N LEU A 35 8.36 9.30 1.08
CA LEU A 35 9.32 10.14 1.78
C LEU A 35 9.40 11.46 1.03
N THR A 36 9.18 12.56 1.74
CA THR A 36 9.33 13.92 1.22
C THR A 36 10.38 14.62 2.06
N GLU A 37 10.93 15.75 1.62
CA GLU A 37 11.94 16.49 2.39
C GLU A 37 11.47 16.88 3.81
N ALA A 38 10.15 16.98 4.02
CA ALA A 38 9.53 17.23 5.32
C ALA A 38 9.19 15.95 6.12
N ARG A 39 9.28 14.76 5.53
CA ARG A 39 8.87 13.48 6.14
C ARG A 39 10.06 12.53 6.27
N VAL A 40 10.72 12.66 7.43
CA VAL A 40 11.97 11.98 7.78
C VAL A 40 11.82 10.55 8.31
N ARG A 41 10.59 10.02 8.42
CA ARG A 41 10.34 8.63 8.87
C ARG A 41 9.28 7.94 8.01
N PRO A 42 9.52 6.68 7.60
CA PRO A 42 8.51 5.89 6.91
C PRO A 42 7.35 5.61 7.87
N PHE A 43 6.15 5.95 7.44
CA PHE A 43 4.91 5.51 8.08
C PHE A 43 4.02 4.87 7.02
N THR A 44 3.21 3.91 7.43
CA THR A 44 2.25 3.27 6.53
C THR A 44 0.93 4.03 6.63
N PHE A 45 0.41 4.53 5.51
CA PHE A 45 -0.90 5.15 5.49
C PHE A 45 -1.95 4.17 4.98
N MET A 46 -3.16 4.24 5.53
CA MET A 46 -4.27 3.36 5.18
C MET A 46 -5.20 4.06 4.20
N ALA A 47 -5.16 3.66 2.94
CA ALA A 47 -6.14 4.02 1.93
C ALA A 47 -7.40 3.15 2.10
N LYS A 48 -8.58 3.77 1.97
CA LYS A 48 -9.88 3.10 2.01
C LYS A 48 -10.56 3.29 0.67
N HIS A 49 -10.80 2.19 -0.02
CA HIS A 49 -11.51 2.16 -1.29
C HIS A 49 -12.88 1.51 -1.05
N PRO A 50 -13.98 2.28 -1.05
CA PRO A 50 -15.32 1.71 -1.08
C PRO A 50 -15.58 1.11 -2.47
N ILE A 51 -16.05 -0.12 -2.52
CA ILE A 51 -16.18 -0.90 -3.75
C ILE A 51 -17.54 -1.58 -3.74
N GLY A 52 -18.25 -1.52 -4.87
CA GLY A 52 -19.53 -2.22 -5.02
C GLY A 52 -19.34 -3.73 -5.04
N ASP A 53 -18.29 -4.20 -5.75
CA ASP A 53 -18.12 -5.60 -6.09
C ASP A 53 -16.71 -6.13 -5.82
N LYS A 54 -16.63 -7.45 -5.59
CA LYS A 54 -15.37 -8.14 -5.29
C LYS A 54 -14.39 -8.14 -6.47
N GLU A 55 -14.89 -8.22 -7.70
CA GLU A 55 -14.04 -8.20 -8.91
C GLU A 55 -13.28 -6.87 -9.03
N MET A 56 -13.98 -5.76 -8.83
CA MET A 56 -13.40 -4.43 -8.84
C MET A 56 -12.36 -4.23 -7.71
N ALA A 57 -12.55 -4.91 -6.56
CA ALA A 57 -11.55 -4.94 -5.49
C ALA A 57 -10.25 -5.64 -5.90
N MET A 58 -10.35 -6.72 -6.67
CA MET A 58 -9.20 -7.46 -7.17
C MET A 58 -8.46 -6.69 -8.27
N GLU A 59 -9.18 -5.97 -9.14
CA GLU A 59 -8.56 -5.10 -10.15
C GLU A 59 -7.74 -3.98 -9.50
N ILE A 60 -8.32 -3.27 -8.53
CA ILE A 60 -7.60 -2.21 -7.78
C ILE A 60 -6.39 -2.82 -7.06
N LEU A 61 -6.56 -3.95 -6.38
CA LEU A 61 -5.46 -4.63 -5.72
C LEU A 61 -4.35 -5.02 -6.71
N SER A 62 -4.70 -5.52 -7.90
CA SER A 62 -3.73 -5.89 -8.93
C SER A 62 -2.95 -4.68 -9.44
N GLN A 63 -3.57 -3.50 -9.56
CA GLN A 63 -2.89 -2.26 -9.92
C GLN A 63 -1.92 -1.80 -8.82
N TYR A 64 -2.32 -1.95 -7.55
CA TYR A 64 -1.42 -1.70 -6.43
C TYR A 64 -0.21 -2.65 -6.48
N LEU A 65 -0.43 -3.95 -6.63
CA LEU A 65 0.67 -4.93 -6.68
C LEU A 65 1.63 -4.65 -7.85
N SER A 66 1.12 -4.34 -9.05
CA SER A 66 1.97 -4.02 -10.19
C SER A 66 2.78 -2.72 -10.02
N THR A 67 2.27 -1.76 -9.25
CA THR A 67 2.98 -0.51 -8.95
C THR A 67 4.12 -0.70 -7.95
N TYR A 68 4.00 -1.68 -7.05
CA TYR A 68 4.95 -1.91 -5.95
C TYR A 68 5.89 -3.12 -6.16
N GLU A 69 5.62 -3.99 -7.15
CA GLU A 69 6.54 -5.06 -7.59
C GLU A 69 7.59 -4.59 -8.63
N GLY A 70 7.57 -3.31 -9.02
CA GLY A 70 8.48 -2.69 -10.00
C GLY A 70 9.74 -2.09 -9.40
#